data_AF-A0A2X2WBC8-F1
#
_entry.id   AF-A0A2X2WBC8-F1
#
_cell.length_a   1.000
_cell.length_b   1.000
_cell.length_c   1.000
_cell.angle_alpha   90.00
_cell.angle_beta   90.00
_cell.angle_gamma   90.00
#
_symmetry.space_group_name_H-M   'P 1'
#
loop_
_entity.id
_entity.type
_entity.pdbx_description
1 polymer ?
#
loop_
_entity_poly.entity_id
_entity_poly.type
_entity_poly.pdbx_seq_one_letter_code
_entity_poly.pdbx_strand_id
1 'polypeptide(L)'
;MRFVLPQSGRPGPVWIDIPKDIQTAVFDIEALPAPAEKMAAPEFSAESIRDAAAMINVAKRPVLYLGGGVINAPARVRELAEKARLPTTMTLMALGILPKAHPLSLGMLGMHGARSTNYILQEADLLVVLGGTF
;
A
#
# COMPACT_ATOMS: atom_id res chain seq x y z
N MET A 1 -3.68 20.43 -18.88
CA MET A 1 -3.70 18.96 -18.81
C MET A 1 -3.87 18.54 -17.36
N ARG A 2 -4.89 17.74 -17.04
CA ARG A 2 -5.21 17.31 -15.68
C ARG A 2 -4.21 16.24 -15.22
N PHE A 3 -3.32 16.54 -14.27
CA PHE A 3 -2.41 15.55 -13.64
C PHE A 3 -3.14 14.53 -12.73
N VAL A 4 -4.44 14.29 -12.93
CA VAL A 4 -5.27 13.39 -12.11
C VAL A 4 -4.77 11.94 -12.19
N LEU A 5 -4.40 11.50 -13.39
CA LEU A 5 -4.05 10.11 -13.71
C LEU A 5 -2.82 9.57 -12.94
N PRO A 6 -1.65 10.25 -12.92
CA PRO A 6 -0.46 9.70 -12.25
C PRO A 6 -0.58 9.59 -10.73
N GLN A 7 -1.51 10.33 -10.09
CA GLN A 7 -1.63 10.40 -8.63
C GLN A 7 -2.82 9.62 -8.04
N SER A 8 -3.67 9.06 -8.89
CA SER A 8 -4.90 8.37 -8.49
C SER A 8 -4.75 6.85 -8.58
N GLY A 9 -5.47 6.11 -7.73
CA GLY A 9 -5.38 4.64 -7.70
C GLY A 9 -3.97 4.15 -7.36
N ARG A 10 -3.35 3.40 -8.27
CA ARG A 10 -1.94 3.00 -8.18
C ARG A 10 -1.06 4.00 -8.94
N PRO A 11 -0.28 4.85 -8.26
CA PRO A 11 0.53 5.88 -8.92
C PRO A 11 1.54 5.29 -9.90
N GLY A 12 1.81 6.02 -10.98
CA GLY A 12 2.74 5.62 -12.03
C GLY A 12 3.24 6.79 -12.87
N PRO A 13 4.33 6.60 -13.63
CA PRO A 13 4.88 7.65 -14.47
C PRO A 13 3.93 7.98 -15.62
N VAL A 14 3.92 9.24 -16.03
CA VAL A 14 3.24 9.71 -17.24
C VAL A 14 4.25 10.46 -18.09
N TRP A 15 4.28 10.12 -19.38
CA TRP A 15 5.12 10.78 -20.38
C TRP A 15 4.28 11.73 -21.21
N ILE A 16 4.73 12.97 -21.36
CA ILE A 16 4.11 14.00 -22.19
C ILE A 16 5.18 14.47 -23.16
N ASP A 17 4.96 14.24 -24.45
CA ASP A 17 5.83 14.74 -25.50
C ASP A 17 5.20 15.99 -26.12
N ILE A 18 6.00 17.05 -26.30
CA ILE A 18 5.53 18.35 -26.82
C ILE A 18 6.41 18.73 -28.02
N PRO A 19 5.86 18.77 -29.24
CA PRO A 19 6.61 19.16 -30.44
C PRO A 19 7.18 20.59 -30.35
N LYS A 20 8.32 20.84 -31.00
CA LYS A 20 9.02 22.14 -30.95
C LYS A 20 8.15 23.30 -31.43
N ASP A 21 7.42 23.10 -32.53
CA ASP A 21 6.52 24.11 -33.10
C ASP A 21 5.42 24.52 -32.13
N ILE A 22 4.87 23.57 -31.36
CA ILE A 22 3.91 23.82 -30.28
C ILE A 22 4.55 24.57 -29.10
N GLN A 23 5.79 24.21 -28.72
CA GLN A 23 6.51 24.92 -27.65
C GLN A 23 6.80 26.39 -27.99
N THR A 24 7.02 26.69 -29.28
CA THR A 24 7.33 28.05 -29.75
C THR A 24 6.10 28.85 -30.17
N ALA A 25 4.92 28.23 -30.20
CA ALA A 25 3.69 28.91 -30.57
C ALA A 25 3.28 29.93 -29.50
N VAL A 26 2.76 31.07 -29.94
CA VAL A 26 2.22 32.12 -29.06
C VAL A 26 0.70 32.08 -29.13
N PHE A 27 0.05 32.04 -27.98
CA PHE A 27 -1.40 32.05 -27.85
C PHE A 27 -1.80 32.72 -26.53
N ASP A 28 -2.98 33.32 -26.50
CA ASP A 28 -3.55 33.90 -25.30
C ASP A 28 -4.26 32.82 -24.47
N ILE A 29 -4.11 32.90 -23.14
CA ILE A 29 -4.84 32.05 -22.19
C ILE A 29 -5.77 32.90 -21.35
N GLU A 30 -7.05 32.56 -21.35
CA GLU A 30 -8.06 33.24 -20.53
C GLU A 30 -7.87 32.93 -19.04
N ALA A 31 -7.48 31.70 -18.70
CA ALA A 31 -7.21 31.26 -17.35
C ALA A 31 -6.28 30.04 -17.32
N LEU A 32 -5.52 29.90 -16.23
CA LEU A 32 -4.79 28.68 -15.94
C LEU A 32 -5.75 27.57 -15.49
N PRO A 33 -5.54 26.31 -15.89
CA PRO A 33 -6.33 25.20 -15.38
C PRO A 33 -6.11 25.03 -13.87
N ALA A 34 -7.19 24.80 -13.13
CA ALA A 34 -7.11 24.49 -11.70
C ALA A 34 -6.29 23.21 -11.43
N PRO A 35 -5.66 23.08 -10.25
CA PRO A 35 -5.01 21.85 -9.82
C PRO A 35 -5.95 20.65 -9.94
N ALA A 36 -5.41 19.55 -10.45
CA ALA A 36 -6.11 18.29 -10.52
C ALA A 36 -6.27 17.67 -9.12
N GLU A 37 -7.49 17.28 -8.76
CA GLU A 37 -7.73 16.48 -7.55
C GLU A 37 -7.54 14.99 -7.82
N LYS A 38 -7.13 14.25 -6.78
CA LYS A 38 -7.07 12.79 -6.86
C LYS A 38 -8.48 12.23 -7.03
N MET A 39 -8.61 11.16 -7.80
CA MET A 39 -9.87 10.42 -7.85
C MET A 39 -10.22 9.88 -6.46
N ALA A 40 -11.52 9.81 -6.18
CA ALA A 40 -12.01 9.15 -4.99
C ALA A 40 -11.48 7.71 -4.92
N ALA A 41 -11.21 7.25 -3.70
CA ALA A 41 -10.88 5.85 -3.47
C ALA A 41 -12.06 4.96 -3.92
N PRO A 42 -11.81 3.76 -4.45
CA PRO A 42 -12.87 2.82 -4.78
C PRO A 42 -13.77 2.54 -3.57
N GLU A 43 -15.06 2.38 -3.83
CA GLU A 43 -16.00 1.92 -2.81
C GLU A 43 -15.68 0.48 -2.40
N PHE A 44 -15.96 0.14 -1.15
CA PHE A 44 -15.80 -1.19 -0.60
C PHE A 44 -17.04 -1.57 0.21
N SER A 45 -17.36 -2.85 0.28
CA SER A 45 -18.55 -3.30 1.02
C SER A 45 -18.25 -3.41 2.51
N ALA A 46 -19.15 -2.89 3.35
CA ALA A 46 -19.05 -3.05 4.80
C ALA A 46 -19.14 -4.53 5.24
N GLU A 47 -19.70 -5.39 4.40
CA GLU A 47 -19.71 -6.84 4.58
C GLU A 47 -18.32 -7.45 4.45
N SER A 48 -17.56 -7.11 3.40
CA SER A 48 -16.19 -7.61 3.23
C SER A 48 -15.27 -7.25 4.40
N ILE A 49 -15.47 -6.08 5.02
CA ILE A 49 -14.72 -5.66 6.20
C ILE A 49 -15.13 -6.49 7.43
N ARG A 50 -16.42 -6.78 7.59
CA ARG A 50 -16.92 -7.64 8.67
C ARG A 50 -16.40 -9.07 8.52
N ASP A 51 -16.40 -9.62 7.31
CA ASP A 51 -15.89 -10.95 7.03
C ASP A 51 -14.38 -11.05 7.27
N ALA A 52 -13.62 -10.05 6.83
CA ALA A 52 -12.19 -9.96 7.11
C ALA A 52 -11.91 -9.91 8.62
N ALA A 53 -12.65 -9.09 9.37
CA ALA A 53 -12.53 -9.03 10.81
C ALA A 53 -12.89 -10.36 11.49
N ALA A 54 -13.94 -11.04 11.02
CA ALA A 54 -14.33 -12.35 11.52
C ALA A 54 -13.22 -13.38 11.29
N MET A 55 -12.66 -13.46 10.08
CA MET A 55 -11.54 -14.35 9.75
C MET A 55 -10.31 -14.07 10.63
N ILE A 56 -9.94 -12.79 10.80
CA ILE A 56 -8.80 -12.39 11.65
C ILE A 56 -9.02 -12.84 13.10
N ASN A 57 -10.23 -12.68 13.63
CA ASN A 57 -10.52 -13.00 15.04
C ASN A 57 -10.57 -14.51 15.34
N VAL A 58 -10.88 -15.36 14.35
CA VAL A 58 -10.93 -16.82 14.54
C VAL A 58 -9.64 -17.53 14.13
N ALA A 59 -8.77 -16.87 13.37
CA ALA A 59 -7.49 -17.42 12.96
C ALA A 59 -6.59 -17.71 14.17
N LYS A 60 -5.91 -18.85 14.16
CA LYS A 60 -5.02 -19.26 15.24
C LYS A 60 -3.59 -18.77 15.02
N ARG A 61 -3.18 -18.63 13.76
CA ARG A 61 -1.83 -18.22 13.35
C ARG A 61 -1.90 -17.16 12.23
N PRO A 62 -2.62 -16.02 12.44
CA PRO A 62 -2.69 -14.98 11.43
C PRO A 62 -1.35 -14.23 11.31
N VAL A 63 -0.96 -13.89 10.09
CA VAL A 63 0.20 -13.04 9.82
C VAL A 63 -0.22 -11.83 8.99
N LEU A 64 0.19 -10.64 9.42
CA LEU A 64 0.01 -9.40 8.65
C LEU A 64 1.16 -9.25 7.66
N TYR A 65 0.84 -9.20 6.37
CA TYR A 65 1.79 -9.03 5.28
C TYR A 65 1.65 -7.61 4.73
N LEU A 66 2.73 -6.83 4.79
CA LEU A 66 2.76 -5.45 4.31
C LEU A 66 3.58 -5.34 3.03
N GLY A 67 2.96 -4.82 1.97
CA GLY A 67 3.65 -4.36 0.76
C GLY A 67 3.77 -2.83 0.68
N GLY A 68 4.46 -2.32 -0.34
CA GLY A 68 4.72 -0.89 -0.48
C GLY A 68 3.46 -0.01 -0.60
N GLY A 69 2.31 -0.59 -0.94
CA GLY A 69 1.05 0.15 -1.05
C GLY A 69 0.54 0.75 0.26
N VAL A 70 1.06 0.32 1.42
CA VAL A 70 0.66 0.90 2.73
C VAL A 70 1.44 2.15 3.13
N ILE A 71 2.34 2.66 2.28
CA ILE A 71 3.26 3.76 2.60
C ILE A 71 2.60 5.02 3.16
N ASN A 72 1.36 5.30 2.75
CA ASN A 72 0.60 6.48 3.18
C ASN A 72 -0.30 6.24 4.41
N ALA A 73 -0.28 5.05 5.01
CA ALA A 73 -1.11 4.70 6.17
C ALA A 73 -0.35 4.02 7.32
N PRO A 74 0.88 4.43 7.68
CA PRO A 74 1.70 3.71 8.67
C PRO A 74 1.06 3.65 10.06
N ALA A 75 0.38 4.72 10.48
CA ALA A 75 -0.28 4.78 11.78
C ALA A 75 -1.42 3.75 11.91
N ARG A 76 -2.29 3.66 10.89
CA ARG A 76 -3.43 2.72 10.90
C ARG A 76 -2.98 1.26 10.82
N VAL A 77 -1.93 0.99 10.04
CA VAL A 77 -1.35 -0.36 9.95
C VAL A 77 -0.77 -0.79 11.29
N ARG A 78 -0.05 0.13 11.96
CA ARG A 78 0.48 -0.13 13.31
C ARG A 78 -0.64 -0.37 14.32
N GLU A 79 -1.67 0.47 14.30
CA GLU A 79 -2.84 0.32 15.18
C GLU A 79 -3.53 -1.04 14.97
N LEU A 80 -3.74 -1.46 13.72
CA LEU A 80 -4.31 -2.76 13.40
C LEU A 80 -3.43 -3.91 13.93
N ALA A 81 -2.12 -3.84 13.67
CA ALA A 81 -1.17 -4.85 14.11
C ALA A 81 -1.15 -4.98 15.64
N GLU A 82 -1.10 -3.86 16.36
CA GLU A 82 -1.06 -3.83 17.83
C GLU A 82 -2.40 -4.29 18.43
N LYS A 83 -3.54 -3.81 17.91
CA LYS A 83 -4.87 -4.15 18.40
C LYS A 83 -5.17 -5.64 18.31
N ALA A 84 -4.84 -6.26 17.17
CA ALA A 84 -5.04 -7.69 16.95
C ALA A 84 -3.80 -8.54 17.33
N ARG A 85 -2.73 -7.89 17.82
CA ARG A 85 -1.42 -8.52 18.15
C ARG A 85 -0.89 -9.40 17.02
N LEU A 86 -0.97 -8.89 15.78
CA LEU A 86 -0.59 -9.63 14.58
C LEU A 86 0.93 -9.63 14.39
N PRO A 87 1.59 -10.80 14.36
CA PRO A 87 2.95 -10.90 13.82
C PRO A 87 2.96 -10.33 12.40
N THR A 88 3.85 -9.37 12.15
CA THR A 88 3.83 -8.54 10.95
C THR A 88 5.13 -8.67 10.17
N THR A 89 5.01 -9.06 8.90
CA THR A 89 6.11 -9.14 7.95
C THR A 89 6.00 -8.05 6.88
N MET A 90 7.13 -7.67 6.30
CA MET A 90 7.23 -6.58 5.34
C MET A 90 7.97 -7.05 4.08
N THR A 91 7.51 -6.61 2.91
CA THR A 91 8.35 -6.67 1.71
C THR A 91 9.49 -5.66 1.82
N LEU A 92 10.46 -5.75 0.90
CA LEU A 92 11.52 -4.75 0.76
C LEU A 92 10.96 -3.32 0.69
N MET A 93 9.83 -3.12 -0.01
CA MET A 93 9.19 -1.82 -0.20
C MET A 93 8.38 -1.33 1.00
N ALA A 94 8.11 -2.20 1.98
CA ALA A 94 7.36 -1.87 3.20
C ALA A 94 8.26 -1.78 4.45
N LEU A 95 9.57 -1.98 4.31
CA LEU A 95 10.50 -1.86 5.44
C LEU A 95 10.39 -0.48 6.10
N GLY A 96 10.29 -0.48 7.42
CA GLY A 96 10.18 0.74 8.23
C GLY A 96 8.76 1.16 8.57
N ILE A 97 7.72 0.59 7.94
CA ILE A 97 6.31 0.83 8.35
C ILE A 97 6.11 0.41 9.81
N LEU A 98 6.61 -0.77 10.15
CA LEU A 98 6.79 -1.19 11.53
C LEU A 98 8.31 -1.15 11.85
N PRO A 99 8.74 -0.51 12.96
CA PRO A 99 10.15 -0.49 13.33
C PRO A 99 10.72 -1.90 13.48
N LYS A 100 11.99 -2.13 13.10
CA LYS A 100 12.63 -3.45 13.19
C LYS A 100 12.66 -4.00 14.63
N ALA A 101 12.86 -3.12 15.61
CA ALA A 101 12.89 -3.49 17.03
C ALA A 101 11.49 -3.65 17.66
N HIS A 102 10.42 -3.39 16.90
CA HIS A 102 9.06 -3.57 17.40
C HIS A 102 8.78 -5.06 17.65
N PRO A 103 8.13 -5.45 18.77
CA PRO A 103 7.96 -6.86 19.13
C PRO A 103 7.15 -7.68 18.12
N LEU A 104 6.24 -7.04 17.38
CA LEU A 104 5.47 -7.68 16.30
C LEU A 104 6.22 -7.75 14.96
N SER A 105 7.44 -7.21 14.86
CA SER A 105 8.21 -7.19 13.61
C SER A 105 8.85 -8.54 13.33
N LEU A 106 8.40 -9.21 12.28
CA LEU A 106 9.07 -10.40 11.72
C LEU A 106 10.19 -10.00 10.75
N GLY A 107 10.34 -8.71 10.42
CA GLY A 107 11.31 -8.26 9.43
C GLY A 107 10.89 -8.61 7.99
N MET A 108 11.89 -8.72 7.11
CA MET A 108 11.66 -8.91 5.68
C MET A 108 11.36 -10.37 5.35
N LEU A 109 10.37 -10.62 4.50
CA LEU A 109 10.14 -11.94 3.88
C LEU A 109 10.76 -12.06 2.48
N GLY A 110 10.72 -13.26 1.90
CA GLY A 110 11.08 -13.52 0.50
C GLY A 110 12.49 -14.08 0.31
N MET A 111 12.99 -14.03 -0.94
CA MET A 111 14.23 -14.68 -1.37
C MET A 111 15.47 -14.31 -0.54
N HIS A 112 15.54 -13.06 -0.08
CA HIS A 112 16.64 -12.54 0.75
C HIS A 112 16.14 -12.10 2.13
N GLY A 113 14.93 -12.53 2.51
CA GLY A 113 14.32 -12.24 3.80
C GLY A 113 14.88 -13.11 4.93
N ALA A 114 14.40 -12.85 6.16
CA ALA A 114 14.72 -13.69 7.29
C ALA A 114 14.15 -15.10 7.09
N ARG A 115 15.00 -16.13 7.22
CA ARG A 115 14.59 -17.53 7.07
C ARG A 115 13.48 -17.93 8.05
N SER A 116 13.55 -17.44 9.29
CA SER A 116 12.51 -17.63 10.31
C SER A 116 11.15 -17.12 9.85
N THR A 117 11.12 -15.94 9.25
CA THR A 117 9.89 -15.30 8.76
C THR A 117 9.26 -16.08 7.63
N ASN A 118 10.07 -16.61 6.71
CA ASN A 118 9.57 -17.48 5.65
C ASN A 118 8.96 -18.79 6.20
N TYR A 119 9.55 -19.39 7.25
CA TYR A 119 8.95 -20.56 7.92
C TYR A 119 7.67 -20.22 8.67
N ILE A 120 7.62 -19.09 9.37
CA ILE A 120 6.40 -18.63 10.06
C ILE A 120 5.26 -18.45 9.06
N LEU A 121 5.54 -17.90 7.87
CA LEU A 121 4.55 -17.74 6.81
C LEU A 121 4.00 -19.09 6.29
N GLN A 122 4.80 -20.15 6.25
CA GLN A 122 4.33 -21.48 5.85
C GLN A 122 3.37 -22.09 6.87
N GLU A 123 3.51 -21.71 8.14
CA GLU A 123 2.65 -22.17 9.24
C GLU A 123 1.40 -21.30 9.45
N ALA A 124 1.31 -20.15 8.76
CA ALA A 124 0.18 -19.26 8.89
C ALA A 124 -1.11 -19.91 8.36
N ASP A 125 -2.19 -19.82 9.13
CA ASP A 125 -3.52 -20.26 8.70
C ASP A 125 -4.34 -19.14 8.03
N LEU A 126 -3.87 -17.89 8.17
CA LEU A 126 -4.44 -16.72 7.53
C LEU A 126 -3.34 -15.71 7.21
N LEU A 127 -3.33 -15.19 5.97
CA LEU A 127 -2.52 -14.05 5.58
C LEU A 127 -3.42 -12.83 5.38
N VAL A 128 -3.15 -11.76 6.14
CA VAL A 128 -3.79 -10.45 5.95
C VAL A 128 -2.85 -9.63 5.08
N VAL A 129 -3.16 -9.48 3.79
CA VAL A 129 -2.28 -8.77 2.87
C VAL A 129 -2.78 -7.34 2.67
N LEU A 130 -1.90 -6.37 2.96
CA LEU A 130 -2.16 -4.95 2.69
C LEU A 130 -1.09 -4.38 1.76
N GLY A 131 -1.52 -3.77 0.65
CA GLY A 131 -0.62 -3.08 -0.29
C GLY A 131 0.46 -3.95 -0.94
N GLY A 132 0.30 -5.27 -0.88
CA GLY A 132 1.15 -6.26 -1.54
C GLY A 132 0.77 -6.48 -2.99
N THR A 133 1.76 -6.79 -3.82
CA THR A 133 1.57 -7.26 -5.21
C THR A 133 2.42 -8.52 -5.33
N PHE A 134 1.78 -9.66 -5.58
CA PHE A 134 2.43 -10.96 -5.65
C PHE A 134 2.67 -11.37 -7.09
#